data_AF-A0A5E4MQT5-F1
#
_entry.id   AF-A0A5E4MQT5-F1
#
_cell.length_a   1.000
_cell.length_b   1.000
_cell.length_c   1.000
_cell.angle_alpha   90.00
_cell.angle_beta   90.00
_cell.angle_gamma   90.00
#
_symmetry.space_group_name_H-M   'P 1'
#
loop_
_entity.id
_entity.type
_entity.pdbx_description
1 polymer ?
#
loop_
_entity_poly.entity_id
_entity_poly.type
_entity_poly.pdbx_seq_one_letter_code
_entity_poly.pdbx_strand_id
1 'polypeptide(L)'
;MKKSDSLLVHAGAGRFDQAAIAIALHMEEDKLQSSVHCLAKDVNFLKIDKFDTTKNITVHRILLNSLFDAEFKSVDKKEVVRLLNEGIETGTVNPLPISVYSESQIPVVFRFFESGKHIGKFVLKIRDEKLKAIIKPTTKLFTSIPRSYMNSEKIYILVGDLKGFDFELHDWLIVKGTKKLMLAARNGITTDYQASI
;
A
#
# COMPACT_ATOMS: atom_id res chain seq x y z
N MET A 1 2.46 38.34 3.08
CA MET A 1 1.79 37.11 2.62
C MET A 1 0.32 37.41 2.39
N LYS A 2 -0.22 37.02 1.23
CA LYS A 2 -1.65 37.17 0.94
C LYS A 2 -2.40 35.94 1.50
N LYS A 3 -3.72 36.05 1.63
CA LYS A 3 -4.64 35.10 2.28
C LYS A 3 -4.81 33.74 1.53
N SER A 4 -3.81 33.29 0.79
CA SER A 4 -3.89 32.10 -0.08
C SER A 4 -2.56 31.37 -0.30
N ASP A 5 -1.51 31.70 0.45
CA ASP A 5 -0.19 31.09 0.26
C ASP A 5 -0.09 29.82 1.14
N SER A 6 0.01 28.64 0.53
CA SER A 6 0.24 27.35 1.22
C SER A 6 1.72 26.98 1.15
N LEU A 7 2.39 26.82 2.29
CA LEU A 7 3.82 26.52 2.39
C LEU A 7 4.06 25.10 2.95
N LEU A 8 4.95 24.35 2.30
CA LEU A 8 5.30 22.97 2.65
C LEU A 8 6.58 22.97 3.50
N VAL A 9 6.51 22.56 4.77
CA VAL A 9 7.70 22.31 5.60
C VAL A 9 7.95 20.80 5.70
N HIS A 10 9.00 20.34 5.05
CA HIS A 10 9.51 18.97 5.17
C HIS A 10 10.56 18.91 6.28
N ALA A 11 10.25 18.26 7.41
CA ALA A 11 11.25 17.94 8.43
C ALA A 11 12.05 16.68 8.03
N GLY A 12 12.87 16.81 7.00
CA GLY A 12 14.06 15.98 6.78
C GLY A 12 15.29 16.71 7.33
N ALA A 13 16.38 15.99 7.64
CA ALA A 13 17.56 16.51 8.34
C ALA A 13 18.42 17.54 7.56
N GLY A 14 17.83 18.63 7.06
CA GLY A 14 18.49 19.74 6.40
C GLY A 14 17.81 21.06 6.74
N ARG A 15 18.60 22.03 7.22
CA ARG A 15 18.21 23.42 7.49
C ARG A 15 17.56 24.07 6.26
N PHE A 16 16.47 24.83 6.42
CA PHE A 16 16.23 26.21 5.91
C PHE A 16 14.82 26.71 6.31
N ASP A 17 14.62 28.02 6.23
CA ASP A 17 13.75 28.87 7.06
C ASP A 17 12.22 28.87 6.82
N GLN A 18 11.49 29.03 7.94
CA GLN A 18 10.23 29.78 8.23
C GLN A 18 8.97 29.71 7.32
N ALA A 19 7.97 28.91 7.74
CA ALA A 19 6.56 29.26 8.10
C ALA A 19 5.67 27.98 8.09
N ALA A 20 5.03 27.62 9.21
CA ALA A 20 4.70 26.21 9.46
C ALA A 20 3.24 25.79 9.17
N ILE A 21 3.03 25.06 8.08
CA ILE A 21 2.19 23.84 8.11
C ILE A 21 3.11 22.72 8.58
N ALA A 22 2.91 22.20 9.79
CA ALA A 22 3.71 21.06 10.26
C ALA A 22 3.13 19.77 9.67
N ILE A 23 3.78 19.24 8.64
CA ILE A 23 3.52 17.88 8.15
C ILE A 23 4.46 16.95 8.90
N ALA A 24 3.92 16.21 9.87
CA ALA A 24 4.65 15.18 10.59
C ALA A 24 4.58 13.87 9.79
N LEU A 25 5.68 13.52 9.13
CA LEU A 25 5.90 12.20 8.55
C LEU A 25 6.50 11.31 9.65
N HIS A 26 5.66 10.44 10.24
CA HIS A 26 6.00 9.40 11.20
C HIS A 26 6.84 9.85 12.42
N MET A 27 6.17 10.10 13.55
CA MET A 27 6.81 10.57 14.78
C MET A 27 6.32 9.76 15.99
N GLU A 28 7.24 9.44 16.91
CA GLU A 28 6.94 8.95 18.26
C GLU A 28 6.12 10.00 19.04
N GLU A 29 5.41 9.56 20.08
CA GLU A 29 4.40 10.37 20.78
C GLU A 29 4.95 11.69 21.35
N ASP A 30 6.17 11.68 21.91
CA ASP A 30 6.83 12.88 22.45
C ASP A 30 7.20 13.90 21.36
N LYS A 31 7.60 13.40 20.20
CA LYS A 31 7.95 14.22 19.03
C LYS A 31 6.70 14.83 18.43
N LEU A 32 5.57 14.11 18.42
CA LEU A 32 4.28 14.63 17.99
C LEU A 32 3.82 15.80 18.89
N GLN A 33 3.89 15.65 20.22
CA GLN A 33 3.53 16.72 21.14
C GLN A 33 4.37 17.97 20.90
N SER A 34 5.66 17.79 20.64
CA SER A 34 6.58 18.89 20.32
C SER A 34 6.21 19.58 19.00
N SER A 35 5.88 18.82 17.95
CA SER A 35 5.42 19.38 16.67
C SER A 35 4.11 20.15 16.77
N VAL A 36 3.19 19.70 17.61
CA VAL A 36 1.93 20.39 17.89
C VAL A 36 2.18 21.72 18.60
N HIS A 37 3.12 21.78 19.55
CA HIS A 37 3.45 23.03 20.24
C HIS A 37 4.07 24.09 19.32
N CYS A 38 4.59 23.70 18.16
CA CYS A 38 5.09 24.61 17.13
C CYS A 38 3.99 25.23 16.25
N LEU A 39 2.72 24.88 16.47
CA LEU A 39 1.60 25.35 15.63
C LEU A 39 1.15 26.75 16.04
N ALA A 40 0.98 27.62 15.05
CA ALA A 40 0.30 28.90 15.24
C ALA A 40 -1.20 28.69 15.49
N LYS A 41 -1.89 29.71 16.02
CA LYS A 41 -3.34 29.68 16.18
C LYS A 41 -4.02 29.49 14.81
N ASP A 42 -5.08 28.68 14.76
CA ASP A 42 -5.94 28.44 13.59
C ASP A 42 -5.27 27.72 12.39
N VAL A 43 -4.24 26.89 12.62
CA VAL A 43 -3.62 26.05 11.57
C VAL A 43 -4.11 24.60 11.59
N ASN A 44 -4.09 23.95 10.42
CA ASN A 44 -4.41 22.52 10.29
C ASN A 44 -3.16 21.66 10.48
N PHE A 45 -3.24 20.67 11.36
CA PHE A 45 -2.19 19.66 11.52
C PHE A 45 -2.50 18.43 10.65
N LEU A 46 -1.59 18.10 9.74
CA LEU A 46 -1.72 16.97 8.83
C LEU A 46 -0.79 15.85 9.26
N LYS A 47 -1.37 14.71 9.63
CA LYS A 47 -0.62 13.50 10.01
C LYS A 47 -0.71 12.46 8.91
N ILE A 48 0.43 12.04 8.41
CA ILE A 48 0.55 10.96 7.42
C ILE A 48 1.08 9.73 8.18
N ASP A 49 0.18 9.01 8.87
CA ASP A 49 0.53 7.78 9.58
C ASP A 49 -0.69 6.89 9.93
N LYS A 50 -0.40 5.65 10.30
CA LYS A 50 -1.35 4.65 10.78
C LYS A 50 -1.62 4.72 12.30
N PHE A 51 -0.75 5.36 13.08
CA PHE A 51 -0.84 5.40 14.53
C PHE A 51 -1.79 6.47 15.06
N ASP A 52 -2.60 6.07 16.05
CA ASP A 52 -3.64 6.90 16.65
C ASP A 52 -3.08 7.98 17.59
N THR A 53 -3.84 9.04 17.82
CA THR A 53 -3.43 10.14 18.71
C THR A 53 -4.55 10.51 19.65
N THR A 54 -4.30 10.38 20.95
CA THR A 54 -5.20 10.81 22.01
C THR A 54 -4.82 12.22 22.46
N LYS A 55 -5.44 13.29 21.91
CA LYS A 55 -5.62 14.61 22.55
C LYS A 55 -6.26 15.65 21.61
N ASN A 56 -6.88 16.66 22.25
CA ASN A 56 -7.74 17.77 21.78
C ASN A 56 -7.23 18.65 20.60
N ILE A 57 -6.75 18.07 19.51
CA ILE A 57 -6.35 18.78 18.29
C ILE A 57 -7.07 18.15 17.10
N THR A 58 -7.56 18.97 16.18
CA THR A 58 -8.11 18.50 14.91
C THR A 58 -6.97 18.00 14.01
N VAL A 59 -6.65 16.71 14.13
CA VAL A 59 -5.66 16.04 13.30
C VAL A 59 -6.33 15.52 12.03
N HIS A 60 -5.94 16.04 10.88
CA HIS A 60 -6.39 15.51 9.59
C HIS A 60 -5.49 14.34 9.22
N ARG A 61 -6.05 13.14 9.27
CA ARG A 61 -5.35 11.90 8.93
C ARG A 61 -5.48 11.63 7.45
N ILE A 62 -4.35 11.57 6.75
CA ILE A 62 -4.33 11.23 5.32
C ILE A 62 -4.06 9.74 5.18
N LEU A 63 -5.11 8.96 4.89
CA LEU A 63 -5.01 7.54 4.57
C LEU A 63 -5.06 7.35 3.05
N LEU A 64 -3.87 7.21 2.44
CA LEU A 64 -3.77 6.94 1.00
C LEU A 64 -4.50 5.65 0.59
N ASN A 65 -4.53 4.63 1.45
CA ASN A 65 -5.25 3.37 1.16
C ASN A 65 -6.74 3.62 0.92
N SER A 66 -7.39 4.46 1.72
CA SER A 66 -8.81 4.81 1.55
C SER A 66 -9.07 5.49 0.21
N LEU A 67 -8.11 6.27 -0.31
CA LEU A 67 -8.18 6.87 -1.64
C LEU A 67 -8.02 5.83 -2.76
N PHE A 68 -7.15 4.82 -2.56
CA PHE A 68 -6.96 3.75 -3.54
C PHE A 68 -8.15 2.80 -3.60
N ASP A 69 -8.75 2.48 -2.45
CA ASP A 69 -9.92 1.62 -2.31
C ASP A 69 -11.21 2.32 -2.77
N ALA A 70 -11.23 3.65 -2.78
CA ALA A 70 -12.35 4.42 -3.30
C ALA A 70 -12.61 4.12 -4.79
N GLU A 71 -13.89 4.09 -5.16
CA GLU A 71 -14.33 3.89 -6.53
C GLU A 71 -13.63 4.86 -7.50
N PHE A 72 -13.44 4.43 -8.74
CA PHE A 72 -12.77 5.21 -9.77
C PHE A 72 -13.44 6.57 -10.06
N LYS A 73 -14.70 6.74 -9.65
CA LYS A 73 -15.47 7.99 -9.78
C LYS A 73 -15.29 8.97 -8.62
N SER A 74 -14.55 8.59 -7.56
CA SER A 74 -14.23 9.47 -6.43
C SER A 74 -13.70 10.82 -6.90
N VAL A 75 -14.33 11.90 -6.40
CA VAL A 75 -13.94 13.29 -6.71
C VAL A 75 -12.52 13.53 -6.19
N ASP A 76 -12.22 13.10 -4.97
CA ASP A 76 -10.91 13.27 -4.33
C ASP A 76 -9.80 12.57 -5.12
N LYS A 77 -10.07 11.36 -5.61
CA LYS A 77 -9.08 10.58 -6.39
C LYS A 77 -8.76 11.27 -7.72
N LYS A 78 -9.78 11.81 -8.39
CA LYS A 78 -9.59 12.60 -9.62
C LYS A 78 -8.81 13.87 -9.35
N GLU A 79 -9.09 14.54 -8.25
CA GLU A 79 -8.40 15.79 -7.90
C GLU A 79 -6.93 15.54 -7.57
N VAL A 80 -6.60 14.49 -6.81
CA VAL A 80 -5.21 14.10 -6.54
C VAL A 80 -4.45 13.77 -7.83
N VAL A 81 -5.08 13.04 -8.77
CA VAL A 81 -4.47 12.74 -10.08
C VAL A 81 -4.28 14.02 -10.89
N ARG A 82 -5.24 14.94 -10.86
CA ARG A 82 -5.13 16.24 -11.54
C ARG A 82 -3.96 17.06 -11.01
N LEU A 83 -3.86 17.20 -9.69
CA LEU A 83 -2.76 17.92 -9.02
C LEU A 83 -1.40 17.26 -9.29
N LEU A 84 -1.34 15.93 -9.34
CA LEU A 84 -0.12 15.21 -9.67
C LEU A 84 0.34 15.50 -11.11
N ASN A 85 -0.58 15.44 -12.08
CA ASN A 85 -0.25 15.73 -13.48
C ASN A 85 0.18 17.19 -13.68
N GLU A 86 -0.55 18.14 -13.10
CA GLU A 86 -0.18 19.56 -13.11
C GLU A 86 1.20 19.77 -12.46
N GLY A 87 1.47 19.10 -11.35
CA GLY A 87 2.77 19.12 -10.70
C GLY A 87 3.90 18.58 -11.57
N ILE A 88 3.66 17.55 -12.38
CA ILE A 88 4.62 17.01 -13.35
C ILE A 88 4.85 18.01 -14.49
N GLU A 89 3.79 18.57 -15.07
CA GLU A 89 3.87 19.52 -16.17
C GLU A 89 4.60 20.81 -15.77
N THR A 90 4.36 21.30 -14.55
CA THR A 90 5.02 22.48 -14.00
C THR A 90 6.44 22.23 -13.50
N GLY A 91 6.88 20.96 -13.44
CA GLY A 91 8.17 20.59 -12.88
C GLY A 91 8.26 20.70 -11.35
N THR A 92 7.13 20.90 -10.66
CA THR A 92 7.05 20.85 -9.19
C THR A 92 7.31 19.43 -8.68
N VAL A 93 6.81 18.42 -9.40
CA VAL A 93 6.98 17.00 -9.10
C VAL A 93 8.18 16.47 -9.87
N ASN A 94 9.27 16.21 -9.16
CA ASN A 94 10.49 15.61 -9.72
C ASN A 94 10.72 14.21 -9.16
N PRO A 95 11.31 13.29 -9.94
CA PRO A 95 11.73 11.99 -9.44
C PRO A 95 12.69 12.12 -8.26
N LEU A 96 12.45 11.33 -7.21
CA LEU A 96 13.39 11.21 -6.09
C LEU A 96 14.66 10.47 -6.53
N PRO A 97 15.81 10.65 -5.84
CA PRO A 97 16.98 9.79 -6.04
C PRO A 97 16.59 8.31 -5.96
N ILE A 98 16.97 7.54 -6.98
CA ILE A 98 16.61 6.12 -7.09
C ILE A 98 17.85 5.27 -6.89
N SER A 99 17.77 4.30 -5.99
CA SER A 99 18.73 3.20 -5.90
C SER A 99 18.13 1.95 -6.55
N VAL A 100 18.74 1.50 -7.64
CA VAL A 100 18.23 0.40 -8.47
C VAL A 100 18.91 -0.91 -8.09
N TYR A 101 18.11 -1.95 -7.87
CA TYR A 101 18.57 -3.27 -7.46
C TYR A 101 18.01 -4.35 -8.37
N SER A 102 18.75 -5.45 -8.47
CA SER A 102 18.31 -6.67 -9.16
C SER A 102 17.62 -7.64 -8.19
N GLU A 103 16.95 -8.64 -8.75
CA GLU A 103 16.21 -9.68 -8.00
C GLU A 103 17.08 -10.42 -6.98
N SER A 104 18.36 -10.65 -7.29
CA SER A 104 19.30 -11.34 -6.38
C SER A 104 19.65 -10.50 -5.14
N GLN A 105 19.43 -9.19 -5.19
CA GLN A 105 19.80 -8.25 -4.13
C GLN A 105 18.65 -7.95 -3.17
N ILE A 106 17.45 -8.50 -3.40
CA ILE A 106 16.26 -8.25 -2.57
C ILE A 106 16.55 -8.40 -1.06
N PRO A 107 17.18 -9.49 -0.57
CA PRO A 107 17.44 -9.64 0.86
C PRO A 107 18.38 -8.57 1.43
N VAL A 108 19.33 -8.09 0.63
CA VAL A 108 20.28 -7.03 1.03
C VAL A 108 19.55 -5.69 1.11
N VAL A 109 18.67 -5.41 0.14
CA VAL A 109 17.88 -4.18 0.10
C VAL A 109 16.98 -4.06 1.33
N PHE A 110 16.29 -5.13 1.72
CA PHE A 110 15.44 -5.12 2.91
C PHE A 110 16.24 -4.84 4.19
N ARG A 111 17.42 -5.47 4.36
CA ARG A 111 18.31 -5.18 5.51
C ARG A 111 18.81 -3.74 5.51
N PHE A 112 19.14 -3.19 4.34
CA PHE A 112 19.58 -1.81 4.23
C PHE A 112 18.42 -0.82 4.48
N PHE A 113 17.21 -1.16 4.03
CA PHE A 113 15.99 -0.38 4.30
C PHE A 113 15.71 -0.28 5.80
N GLU A 114 15.78 -1.41 6.52
CA GLU A 114 15.60 -1.47 7.98
C GLU A 114 16.59 -0.59 8.76
N SER A 115 17.79 -0.34 8.20
CA SER A 115 18.79 0.52 8.85
C SER A 115 18.38 2.00 8.94
N GLY A 116 17.39 2.44 8.16
CA GLY A 116 16.94 3.84 8.11
C GLY A 116 17.92 4.83 7.48
N LYS A 117 19.09 4.38 7.00
CA LYS A 117 20.16 5.24 6.44
C LYS A 117 19.98 5.59 4.96
N HIS A 118 18.87 5.17 4.36
CA HIS A 118 18.64 5.32 2.93
C HIS A 118 18.06 6.69 2.59
N ILE A 119 18.41 7.20 1.41
CA ILE A 119 17.87 8.45 0.88
C ILE A 119 17.15 8.12 -0.42
N GLY A 120 15.93 8.61 -0.58
CA GLY A 120 15.13 8.43 -1.80
C GLY A 120 14.43 7.07 -1.88
N LYS A 121 14.29 6.52 -3.09
CA LYS A 121 13.46 5.35 -3.38
C LYS A 121 14.29 4.14 -3.81
N PHE A 122 13.94 2.97 -3.24
CA PHE A 122 14.40 1.67 -3.73
C PHE A 122 13.54 1.21 -4.90
N VAL A 123 14.17 0.87 -6.02
CA VAL A 123 13.48 0.31 -7.19
C VAL A 123 14.10 -1.03 -7.55
N LEU A 124 13.24 -2.05 -7.62
CA LEU A 124 13.61 -3.37 -8.09
C LEU A 124 13.46 -3.44 -9.62
N LYS A 125 14.57 -3.66 -10.32
CA LYS A 125 14.59 -3.78 -11.78
C LYS A 125 14.20 -5.18 -12.22
N ILE A 126 12.93 -5.33 -12.60
CA ILE A 126 12.39 -6.61 -13.12
C ILE A 126 12.77 -6.85 -14.58
N ARG A 127 12.84 -5.78 -15.39
CA ARG A 127 13.23 -5.82 -16.80
C ARG A 127 14.04 -4.59 -17.17
N ASP A 128 14.92 -4.73 -18.15
CA ASP A 128 15.56 -3.60 -18.81
C ASP A 128 14.55 -2.86 -19.68
N GLU A 129 14.52 -1.54 -19.54
CA GLU A 129 13.74 -0.67 -20.41
C GLU A 129 14.38 -0.64 -21.81
N LYS A 130 13.60 -1.00 -22.83
CA LYS A 130 14.07 -0.92 -24.22
C LYS A 130 13.84 0.50 -24.72
N LEU A 131 14.93 1.20 -25.05
CA LEU A 131 14.93 2.64 -25.31
C LEU A 131 14.21 3.11 -26.59
N LYS A 132 13.60 2.25 -27.41
CA LYS A 132 12.87 2.70 -28.62
C LYS A 132 11.67 1.81 -28.97
N ALA A 133 10.58 2.50 -29.29
CA ALA A 133 9.29 2.01 -29.81
C ALA A 133 8.42 1.18 -28.85
N ILE A 134 7.10 1.30 -29.02
CA ILE A 134 6.06 0.49 -28.39
C ILE A 134 6.25 -0.96 -28.88
N ILE A 135 7.23 -1.65 -28.34
CA ILE A 135 7.54 -3.04 -28.68
C ILE A 135 6.79 -3.93 -27.72
N LYS A 136 6.09 -4.95 -28.23
CA LYS A 136 5.47 -5.99 -27.43
C LYS A 136 6.52 -6.57 -26.46
N PRO A 137 6.27 -6.58 -25.14
CA PRO A 137 7.26 -7.04 -24.17
C PRO A 137 7.65 -8.49 -24.46
N THR A 138 8.96 -8.77 -24.40
CA THR A 138 9.49 -10.12 -24.60
C THR A 138 9.18 -10.98 -23.37
N THR A 139 8.83 -12.26 -23.59
CA THR A 139 8.67 -13.24 -22.52
C THR A 139 9.98 -13.41 -21.76
N LYS A 140 9.98 -13.12 -20.46
CA LYS A 140 11.09 -13.37 -19.53
C LYS A 140 10.64 -14.44 -18.53
N LEU A 141 11.45 -15.48 -18.38
CA LEU A 141 11.26 -16.52 -17.36
C LEU A 141 11.92 -16.09 -16.06
N PHE A 142 11.34 -16.50 -14.93
CA PHE A 142 11.82 -16.18 -13.59
C PHE A 142 11.85 -17.45 -12.75
N THR A 143 12.90 -17.64 -11.97
CA THR A 143 12.94 -18.68 -10.95
C THR A 143 11.92 -18.33 -9.86
N SER A 144 10.95 -19.20 -9.65
CA SER A 144 9.92 -19.01 -8.62
C SER A 144 9.62 -20.33 -7.93
N ILE A 145 9.13 -20.25 -6.70
CA ILE A 145 8.60 -21.42 -6.00
C ILE A 145 7.28 -21.79 -6.67
N PRO A 146 7.13 -23.03 -7.18
CA PRO A 146 5.90 -23.43 -7.85
C PRO A 146 4.72 -23.34 -6.88
N ARG A 147 3.63 -22.74 -7.33
CA ARG A 147 2.38 -22.62 -6.57
C ARG A 147 1.21 -23.03 -7.47
N SER A 148 0.44 -24.01 -7.01
CA SER A 148 -0.81 -24.41 -7.65
C SER A 148 -1.95 -23.51 -7.17
N TYR A 149 -2.79 -23.10 -8.12
CA TYR A 149 -4.01 -22.33 -7.91
C TYR A 149 -5.16 -23.02 -8.64
N MET A 150 -6.38 -22.80 -8.16
CA MET A 150 -7.58 -23.38 -8.74
C MET A 150 -8.15 -22.44 -9.79
N ASN A 151 -8.59 -23.00 -10.92
CA ASN A 151 -9.33 -22.26 -11.93
C ASN A 151 -10.72 -21.90 -11.40
N SER A 152 -11.05 -20.61 -11.37
CA SER A 152 -12.32 -20.09 -10.82
C SER A 152 -13.57 -20.51 -11.59
N GLU A 153 -13.42 -20.91 -12.86
CA GLU A 153 -14.54 -21.27 -13.73
C GLU A 153 -14.94 -22.73 -13.61
N LYS A 154 -14.03 -23.58 -13.12
CA LYS A 154 -14.27 -25.02 -12.93
C LYS A 154 -15.01 -25.30 -11.63
N ILE A 155 -15.74 -26.41 -11.62
CA ILE A 155 -16.37 -26.97 -10.43
C ILE A 155 -15.45 -28.07 -9.90
N TYR A 156 -15.15 -28.01 -8.61
CA TYR A 156 -14.39 -29.05 -7.91
C TYR A 156 -15.35 -29.85 -7.04
N ILE A 157 -15.24 -31.17 -7.08
CA ILE A 157 -16.10 -32.07 -6.31
C ILE A 157 -15.24 -32.68 -5.21
N LEU A 158 -15.63 -32.46 -3.96
CA LEU A 158 -15.04 -33.10 -2.80
C LEU A 158 -16.02 -34.13 -2.27
N VAL A 159 -15.62 -35.40 -2.30
CA VAL A 159 -16.42 -36.53 -1.81
C VAL A 159 -15.85 -36.95 -0.47
N GLY A 160 -16.65 -36.89 0.59
CA GLY A 160 -16.15 -37.02 1.95
C GLY A 160 -17.24 -37.04 3.01
N ASP A 161 -16.85 -36.88 4.28
CA ASP A 161 -17.79 -36.78 5.41
C ASP A 161 -17.99 -35.34 5.94
N LEU A 162 -17.35 -34.38 5.28
CA LEU A 162 -17.31 -32.95 5.63
C LEU A 162 -16.77 -32.69 7.04
N LYS A 163 -15.91 -33.58 7.56
CA LYS A 163 -15.31 -33.44 8.88
C LYS A 163 -13.79 -33.47 8.78
N GLY A 164 -13.14 -32.86 9.78
CA GLY A 164 -11.69 -32.87 9.92
C GLY A 164 -10.97 -32.42 8.63
N PHE A 165 -10.21 -33.33 8.03
CA PHE A 165 -9.36 -33.06 6.86
C PHE A 165 -10.14 -32.54 5.64
N ASP A 166 -11.30 -33.13 5.32
CA ASP A 166 -12.06 -32.74 4.13
C ASP A 166 -12.52 -31.28 4.24
N PHE A 167 -12.81 -30.84 5.46
CA PHE A 167 -13.22 -29.47 5.75
C PHE A 167 -12.05 -28.48 5.61
N GLU A 168 -10.88 -28.82 6.15
CA GLU A 168 -9.66 -28.01 5.96
C GLU A 168 -9.24 -27.94 4.49
N LEU A 169 -9.43 -29.04 3.74
CA LEU A 169 -9.16 -29.08 2.31
C LEU A 169 -10.12 -28.16 1.54
N HIS A 170 -11.40 -28.11 1.93
CA HIS A 170 -12.37 -27.16 1.38
C HIS A 170 -11.87 -25.71 1.53
N ASP A 171 -11.49 -25.30 2.74
CA ASP A 171 -11.02 -23.94 3.00
C ASP A 171 -9.73 -23.64 2.24
N TRP A 172 -8.81 -24.61 2.19
CA TRP A 172 -7.59 -24.49 1.40
C TRP A 172 -7.91 -24.31 -0.09
N LEU A 173 -8.86 -25.05 -0.66
CA LEU A 173 -9.28 -24.91 -2.06
C LEU A 173 -9.88 -23.54 -2.36
N ILE A 174 -10.65 -22.97 -1.43
CA ILE A 174 -11.19 -21.60 -1.55
C ILE A 174 -10.04 -20.58 -1.55
N VAL A 175 -9.11 -20.69 -0.60
CA VAL A 175 -7.93 -19.82 -0.53
C VAL A 175 -7.07 -19.94 -1.81
N LYS A 176 -7.06 -21.12 -2.45
CA LYS A 176 -6.40 -21.33 -3.75
C LYS A 176 -7.16 -20.77 -4.96
N GLY A 177 -8.33 -20.16 -4.77
CA GLY A 177 -9.10 -19.46 -5.81
C GLY A 177 -10.32 -20.21 -6.34
N THR A 178 -10.74 -21.28 -5.68
CA THR A 178 -11.98 -22.00 -6.06
C THR A 178 -13.19 -21.12 -5.78
N LYS A 179 -14.08 -20.98 -6.78
CA LYS A 179 -15.38 -20.29 -6.63
C LYS A 179 -16.59 -21.23 -6.66
N LYS A 180 -16.41 -22.44 -7.17
CA LYS A 180 -17.49 -23.43 -7.35
C LYS A 180 -17.00 -24.76 -6.77
N LEU A 181 -17.54 -25.11 -5.61
CA LEU A 181 -17.15 -26.32 -4.87
C LEU A 181 -18.43 -27.11 -4.55
N MET A 182 -18.42 -28.39 -4.92
CA MET A 182 -19.51 -29.31 -4.65
C MET A 182 -19.05 -30.29 -3.58
N LEU A 183 -19.75 -30.29 -2.46
CA LEU A 183 -19.48 -31.15 -1.31
C LEU A 183 -20.45 -32.32 -1.32
N ALA A 184 -19.95 -33.54 -1.55
CA ALA A 184 -20.75 -34.75 -1.60
C ALA A 184 -20.50 -35.59 -0.34
N ALA A 185 -21.49 -35.67 0.55
CA ALA A 185 -21.38 -36.40 1.81
C ALA A 185 -22.66 -37.16 2.16
N ARG A 186 -22.50 -38.32 2.81
CA ARG A 186 -23.60 -39.24 3.15
C ARG A 186 -24.59 -38.64 4.16
N ASN A 187 -24.08 -37.93 5.16
CA ASN A 187 -24.87 -37.43 6.28
C ASN A 187 -25.20 -35.93 6.14
N GLY A 188 -24.80 -35.29 5.03
CA GLY A 188 -24.96 -33.86 4.83
C GLY A 188 -24.30 -33.02 5.92
N ILE A 189 -24.87 -31.84 6.16
CA ILE A 189 -24.46 -30.91 7.23
C ILE A 189 -25.03 -31.41 8.56
N THR A 190 -24.15 -31.67 9.52
CA THR A 190 -24.49 -32.22 10.86
C THR A 190 -24.06 -31.33 12.02
N THR A 191 -23.33 -30.23 11.75
CA THR A 191 -22.81 -29.31 12.76
C THR A 191 -22.92 -27.87 12.27
N ASP A 192 -23.00 -26.91 13.20
CA ASP A 192 -23.08 -25.48 12.85
C ASP A 192 -21.82 -24.98 12.12
N TYR A 193 -20.66 -25.56 12.44
CA TYR A 193 -19.41 -25.29 11.74
C TYR A 193 -19.47 -25.68 10.26
N GLN A 194 -20.18 -26.77 9.94
CA GLN A 194 -20.43 -27.16 8.55
C GLN A 194 -21.50 -26.29 7.88
N ALA A 195 -22.37 -25.63 8.66
CA ALA A 195 -23.41 -24.75 8.15
C ALA A 195 -22.93 -23.32 7.86
N SER A 196 -21.75 -22.93 8.36
CA SER A 196 -21.15 -21.61 8.13
C SER A 196 -20.38 -21.48 6.80
N ILE A 197 -20.49 -22.47 5.91
CA ILE A 197 -19.91 -22.48 4.56
C ILE A 197 -20.72 -21.60 3.60
#